data_AF-A0A060CKW3-F1
#
_entry.id   AF-A0A060CKW3-F1
#
_cell.length_a   1.000
_cell.length_b   1.000
_cell.length_c   1.000
_cell.angle_alpha   90.00
_cell.angle_beta   90.00
_cell.angle_gamma   90.00
#
_symmetry.space_group_name_H-M   'P 1'
#
loop_
_entity.id
_entity.type
_entity.pdbx_description
1 polymer ?
#
loop_
_entity_poly.entity_id
_entity_poly.type
_entity_poly.pdbx_seq_one_letter_code
_entity_poly.pdbx_strand_id
1 'polypeptide(L)'
;LYVAPSVWARSPERAPKLVPLFNEVLAVLPFEPEVMARLGGPPTAYVGHPALGERLTLRDAVDSGPLVLLPGSRDGELRRHLPLFRQVAAEVANHPAVSGFVIPTLPTLAERLRREIADWPVPVTVISERSERAALYQRAVLALAVSGTATLELALAGVPMVISY
;
A
#
# COMPACT_ATOMS: atom_id res chain seq x y z
N LEU A 1 -21.54 3.10 8.90
CA LEU A 1 -20.42 2.19 8.53
C LEU A 1 -19.19 3.02 8.20
N TYR A 2 -18.04 2.74 8.83
CA TYR A 2 -16.77 3.42 8.51
C TYR A 2 -15.98 2.61 7.49
N VAL A 3 -15.56 3.29 6.40
CA VAL A 3 -15.07 2.69 5.14
C VAL A 3 -16.18 1.97 4.39
N ALA A 4 -16.61 2.57 3.28
CA ALA A 4 -17.58 1.96 2.38
C ALA A 4 -17.03 0.62 1.84
N PRO A 5 -17.85 -0.44 1.74
CA PRO A 5 -17.46 -1.60 0.95
C PRO A 5 -17.27 -1.11 -0.49
N SER A 6 -16.26 -1.65 -1.19
CA SER A 6 -15.94 -1.28 -2.57
C SER A 6 -16.96 -1.83 -3.58
N VAL A 7 -18.24 -1.49 -3.39
CA VAL A 7 -19.39 -1.85 -4.23
C VAL A 7 -19.23 -1.39 -5.67
N TRP A 8 -18.42 -0.35 -5.87
CA TRP A 8 -18.01 0.17 -7.16
C TRP A 8 -17.04 -0.77 -7.90
N ALA A 9 -16.25 -1.55 -7.17
CA ALA A 9 -15.27 -2.47 -7.74
C ALA A 9 -15.85 -3.88 -7.88
N ARG A 10 -16.64 -4.33 -6.90
CA ARG A 10 -17.19 -5.68 -6.82
C ARG A 10 -18.54 -5.69 -6.12
N SER A 11 -19.49 -6.43 -6.69
CA SER A 11 -20.82 -6.66 -6.12
C SER A 11 -21.68 -5.39 -5.89
N PRO A 12 -22.04 -4.65 -6.95
CA PRO A 12 -22.87 -3.45 -6.86
C PRO A 12 -24.23 -3.70 -6.19
N GLU A 13 -24.76 -4.92 -6.28
CA GLU A 13 -26.00 -5.36 -5.63
C GLU A 13 -25.97 -5.32 -4.10
N ARG A 14 -24.79 -5.11 -3.50
CA ARG A 14 -24.65 -4.94 -2.05
C ARG A 14 -25.04 -3.54 -1.58
N ALA A 15 -24.98 -2.51 -2.42
CA ALA A 15 -25.27 -1.14 -1.98
C ALA A 15 -26.71 -0.99 -1.42
N PRO A 16 -27.78 -1.47 -2.08
CA PRO A 16 -29.13 -1.41 -1.52
C PRO A 16 -29.29 -2.21 -0.22
N LYS A 17 -28.53 -3.30 -0.06
CA LYS A 17 -28.56 -4.15 1.13
C LYS A 17 -27.99 -3.46 2.37
N LEU A 18 -27.24 -2.37 2.19
CA LEU A 18 -26.71 -1.57 3.30
C LEU A 18 -27.74 -0.60 3.89
N VAL A 19 -28.74 -0.19 3.11
CA VAL A 19 -29.79 0.77 3.53
C VAL A 19 -30.49 0.36 4.83
N PRO A 20 -30.97 -0.89 4.99
CA PRO A 20 -31.60 -1.29 6.26
C PRO A 20 -30.61 -1.50 7.41
N LEU A 21 -29.30 -1.52 7.15
CA LEU A 21 -28.27 -1.86 8.15
C LEU A 21 -27.57 -0.63 8.72
N PHE A 22 -27.50 0.47 7.96
CA PHE A 22 -26.73 1.64 8.33
C PHE A 22 -27.46 2.93 7.94
N ASN A 23 -27.52 3.87 8.90
CA ASN A 23 -28.07 5.21 8.64
C ASN A 23 -27.18 6.03 7.71
N GLU A 24 -25.86 5.86 7.80
CA GLU A 24 -24.89 6.60 7.00
C GLU A 24 -23.60 5.78 6.79
N VAL A 25 -22.91 6.03 5.67
CA VAL A 25 -21.59 5.49 5.33
C VAL A 25 -20.56 6.61 5.27
N LEU A 26 -19.42 6.41 5.94
CA LEU A 26 -18.29 7.31 5.90
C LEU A 26 -17.27 6.79 4.88
N ALA A 27 -17.25 7.42 3.71
CA ALA A 27 -16.43 7.07 2.56
C ALA A 27 -15.02 7.69 2.64
N VAL A 28 -14.04 6.96 2.12
CA VAL A 28 -12.61 7.35 2.18
C VAL A 28 -12.05 7.73 0.82
N LEU A 29 -12.80 7.51 -0.26
CA LEU A 29 -12.47 8.01 -1.60
C LEU A 29 -13.52 9.02 -2.06
N PRO A 30 -13.12 10.11 -2.74
CA PRO A 30 -14.02 11.23 -3.02
C PRO A 30 -15.16 10.89 -3.99
N PHE A 31 -15.01 9.85 -4.81
CA PHE A 31 -16.04 9.40 -5.76
C PHE A 31 -17.06 8.43 -5.15
N GLU A 32 -16.79 7.85 -3.99
CA GLU A 32 -17.65 6.83 -3.37
C GLU A 32 -19.07 7.31 -3.03
N PRO A 33 -19.29 8.56 -2.55
CA PRO A 33 -20.65 9.07 -2.31
C PRO A 33 -21.53 9.03 -3.55
N GLU A 34 -21.01 9.48 -4.71
CA GLU A 34 -21.75 9.48 -5.96
C GLU A 34 -22.09 8.06 -6.42
N VAL A 35 -21.12 7.14 -6.31
CA VAL A 35 -21.37 5.73 -6.67
C VAL A 35 -22.38 5.08 -5.74
N MET A 36 -22.31 5.33 -4.43
CA MET A 36 -23.28 4.77 -3.48
C MET A 36 -24.70 5.26 -3.78
N ALA A 37 -24.86 6.56 -4.06
CA ALA A 37 -26.14 7.14 -4.44
C ALA A 37 -26.68 6.50 -5.73
N ARG A 38 -25.84 6.37 -6.77
CA ARG A 38 -26.21 5.74 -8.04
C ARG A 38 -26.65 4.28 -7.89
N LEU A 39 -26.05 3.55 -6.95
CA LEU A 39 -26.36 2.14 -6.70
C LEU A 39 -27.51 1.94 -5.70
N GLY A 40 -28.19 3.01 -5.26
CA GLY A 40 -29.31 2.91 -4.32
C GLY A 40 -28.90 2.54 -2.89
N GLY A 41 -27.68 2.90 -2.50
CA GLY A 41 -27.18 2.70 -1.13
C GLY A 41 -27.57 3.82 -0.17
N PRO A 42 -27.16 3.70 1.11
CA PRO A 42 -27.46 4.69 2.16
C PRO A 42 -26.77 6.04 1.90
N PRO A 43 -27.22 7.12 2.59
CA PRO A 43 -26.50 8.38 2.65
C PRO A 43 -25.02 8.16 2.92
N THR A 44 -24.17 8.85 2.17
CA THR A 44 -22.71 8.63 2.20
C THR A 44 -21.99 9.96 2.18
N ALA A 45 -21.12 10.18 3.17
CA ALA A 45 -20.28 11.36 3.28
C ALA A 45 -18.80 10.99 3.07
N TYR A 46 -18.08 11.78 2.27
CA TYR A 46 -16.64 11.65 2.14
C TYR A 46 -15.94 12.30 3.34
N VAL A 47 -15.15 11.53 4.08
CA VAL A 47 -14.45 11.98 5.31
C VAL A 47 -12.94 12.04 5.16
N GLY A 48 -12.41 11.79 3.96
CA GLY A 48 -10.97 11.71 3.71
C GLY A 48 -10.41 10.30 3.92
N HIS A 49 -9.30 10.02 3.24
CA HIS A 49 -8.58 8.76 3.41
C HIS A 49 -7.61 8.87 4.60
N PRO A 50 -7.52 7.89 5.52
CA PRO A 50 -6.57 7.93 6.64
C PRO A 50 -5.10 8.12 6.22
N ALA A 51 -4.75 7.68 5.01
CA ALA A 51 -3.44 7.91 4.40
C ALA A 51 -3.11 9.40 4.16
N LEU A 52 -4.11 10.27 4.02
CA LEU A 52 -3.90 11.72 3.92
C LEU A 52 -3.39 12.33 5.22
N GLY A 53 -3.62 11.67 6.36
CA GLY A 53 -3.07 12.08 7.66
C GLY A 53 -1.54 11.96 7.74
N GLU A 54 -0.90 11.27 6.80
CA GLU A 54 0.55 11.02 6.84
C GLU A 54 1.41 12.23 6.46
N ARG A 55 0.82 13.38 6.09
CA ARG A 55 1.55 14.56 5.58
C ARG A 55 2.61 14.18 4.53
N LEU A 56 2.29 13.20 3.68
CA LEU A 56 3.15 12.83 2.56
C LEU A 56 3.15 13.98 1.57
N THR A 57 4.34 14.50 1.30
CA THR A 57 4.56 15.51 0.27
C THR A 57 4.95 14.82 -1.02
N LEU A 58 4.40 15.30 -2.14
CA LEU A 58 4.91 14.97 -3.45
C LEU A 58 6.40 15.32 -3.48
N ARG A 59 7.20 14.34 -3.87
CA ARG A 59 8.65 14.47 -3.98
C ARG A 59 9.06 14.90 -5.39
N ASP A 60 10.30 15.36 -5.52
CA ASP A 60 10.97 15.46 -6.80
C ASP A 60 11.46 14.08 -7.29
N ALA A 61 11.64 13.94 -8.60
CA ALA A 61 12.22 12.73 -9.16
C ALA A 61 13.66 12.54 -8.64
N VAL A 62 14.01 11.29 -8.32
CA VAL A 62 15.37 10.91 -7.90
C VAL A 62 15.96 9.94 -8.93
N ASP A 63 17.24 10.12 -9.27
CA ASP A 63 17.92 9.25 -10.23
C ASP A 63 18.40 7.93 -9.60
N SER A 64 18.61 7.92 -8.29
CA SER A 64 19.01 6.73 -7.54
C SER A 64 18.50 6.74 -6.11
N GLY A 65 18.35 5.55 -5.51
CA GLY A 65 17.87 5.39 -4.15
C GLY A 65 17.45 3.96 -3.81
N PRO A 66 16.88 3.73 -2.62
CA PRO A 66 16.42 2.40 -2.23
C PRO A 66 15.21 1.97 -3.03
N LEU A 67 15.13 0.68 -3.33
CA LEU A 67 13.92 0.04 -3.84
C LEU A 67 13.06 -0.43 -2.67
N VAL A 68 11.81 0.03 -2.65
CA VAL A 68 10.84 -0.30 -1.59
C VAL A 68 10.11 -1.59 -1.94
N LEU A 69 10.10 -2.54 -1.01
CA LEU A 69 9.46 -3.83 -1.16
C LEU A 69 8.26 -3.92 -0.23
N LEU A 70 7.05 -3.97 -0.78
CA LEU A 70 5.77 -4.04 -0.07
C LEU A 70 5.05 -5.37 -0.41
N PRO A 71 5.44 -6.51 0.21
CA PRO A 71 4.95 -7.84 -0.14
C PRO A 71 3.51 -8.12 0.34
N GLY A 72 2.87 -7.17 1.00
CA GLY A 72 1.59 -7.32 1.68
C GLY A 72 1.75 -7.53 3.17
N SER A 73 0.62 -7.62 3.86
CA SER A 73 0.58 -7.79 5.32
C SER A 73 -0.11 -9.09 5.73
N ARG A 74 -0.85 -9.71 4.80
CA ARG A 74 -1.53 -10.98 5.06
C ARG A 74 -0.59 -12.14 4.80
N ASP A 75 -0.75 -13.18 5.58
CA ASP A 75 0.04 -14.40 5.52
C ASP A 75 0.06 -15.07 4.13
N GLY A 76 -1.08 -15.06 3.42
CA GLY A 76 -1.16 -15.54 2.02
C GLY A 76 -0.43 -14.65 1.02
N GLU A 77 -0.42 -13.33 1.22
CA GLU A 77 0.32 -12.38 0.38
C GLU A 77 1.82 -12.59 0.56
N LEU A 78 2.29 -12.67 1.81
CA LEU A 78 3.70 -12.90 2.12
C LEU A 78 4.23 -14.19 1.51
N ARG A 79 3.54 -15.32 1.71
CA ARG A 79 3.93 -16.61 1.11
C ARG A 79 4.05 -16.55 -0.40
N ARG A 80 3.15 -15.81 -1.06
CA ARG A 80 3.10 -15.72 -2.52
C ARG A 80 4.18 -14.79 -3.07
N HIS A 81 4.40 -13.64 -2.44
CA HIS A 81 5.17 -12.55 -3.03
C HIS A 81 6.62 -12.49 -2.55
N LEU A 82 6.95 -12.96 -1.35
CA LEU A 82 8.35 -12.94 -0.88
C LEU A 82 9.32 -13.72 -1.79
N PRO A 83 8.98 -14.91 -2.32
CA PRO A 83 9.86 -15.60 -3.26
C PRO A 83 10.13 -14.80 -4.53
N LEU A 84 9.10 -14.16 -5.10
CA LEU A 84 9.23 -13.29 -6.26
C LEU A 84 10.08 -12.06 -5.94
N PHE A 85 9.85 -11.43 -4.80
CA PHE A 85 10.57 -10.22 -4.40
C PHE A 85 12.05 -10.51 -4.16
N ARG A 86 12.38 -11.70 -3.63
CA ARG A 86 13.77 -12.19 -3.50
C ARG A 86 14.45 -12.27 -4.86
N GLN A 87 13.77 -12.84 -5.87
CA GLN A 87 14.31 -12.96 -7.23
C GLN A 87 14.56 -11.58 -7.83
N VAL A 88 13.57 -10.69 -7.79
CA VAL A 88 13.70 -9.32 -8.31
C VAL A 88 14.85 -8.58 -7.60
N ALA A 89 14.93 -8.66 -6.27
CA ALA A 89 15.98 -8.00 -5.51
C ALA A 89 17.38 -8.51 -5.91
N ALA A 90 17.52 -9.81 -6.18
CA ALA A 90 18.78 -10.39 -6.66
C ALA A 90 19.16 -9.89 -8.06
N GLU A 91 18.20 -9.82 -8.97
CA GLU A 91 18.42 -9.42 -10.37
C GLU A 91 18.80 -7.94 -10.50
N VAL A 92 18.17 -7.07 -9.70
CA VAL A 92 18.36 -5.61 -9.81
C VAL A 92 19.39 -5.05 -8.82
N ALA A 93 20.02 -5.90 -8.01
CA ALA A 93 20.96 -5.50 -6.97
C ALA A 93 22.12 -4.63 -7.47
N ASN A 94 22.61 -4.92 -8.68
CA ASN A 94 23.74 -4.24 -9.30
C ASN A 94 23.32 -3.09 -10.23
N HIS A 95 22.04 -2.75 -10.28
CA HIS A 95 21.56 -1.66 -11.12
C HIS A 95 22.04 -0.31 -10.53
N PRO A 96 22.63 0.61 -11.33
CA PRO A 96 23.26 1.84 -10.81
C PRO A 96 22.29 2.77 -10.07
N ALA A 97 20.99 2.69 -10.38
CA ALA A 97 19.95 3.46 -9.70
C ALA A 97 19.50 2.86 -8.34
N VAL A 98 19.85 1.60 -8.03
CA VAL A 98 19.38 0.91 -6.82
C VAL A 98 20.47 0.93 -5.75
N SER A 99 20.22 1.65 -4.66
CA SER A 99 21.18 1.77 -3.55
C SER A 99 20.97 0.76 -2.42
N GLY A 100 19.93 -0.09 -2.52
CA GLY A 100 19.56 -1.07 -1.50
C GLY A 100 18.07 -1.36 -1.49
N PHE A 101 17.64 -2.22 -0.56
CA PHE A 101 16.27 -2.71 -0.46
C PHE A 101 15.70 -2.46 0.92
N VAL A 102 14.45 -1.98 0.98
CA VAL A 102 13.77 -1.72 2.26
C VAL A 102 12.35 -2.27 2.25
N ILE A 103 12.01 -3.05 3.27
CA ILE A 103 10.64 -3.51 3.52
C ILE A 103 10.05 -2.70 4.69
N PRO A 104 9.19 -1.69 4.42
CA PRO A 104 8.36 -1.09 5.44
C PRO A 104 7.20 -2.03 5.80
N THR A 105 6.99 -2.26 7.09
CA THR A 105 5.99 -3.20 7.59
C THR A 105 5.36 -2.77 8.92
N LEU A 106 4.42 -3.56 9.43
CA LEU A 106 3.84 -3.35 10.76
C LEU A 106 4.79 -3.87 11.85
N PRO A 107 4.84 -3.26 13.05
CA PRO A 107 5.68 -3.73 14.15
C PRO A 107 5.50 -5.21 14.49
N THR A 108 4.26 -5.71 14.42
CA THR A 108 3.92 -7.12 14.68
C THR A 108 4.48 -8.09 13.64
N LEU A 109 4.85 -7.61 12.45
CA LEU A 109 5.33 -8.43 11.34
C LEU A 109 6.86 -8.33 11.15
N ALA A 110 7.51 -7.34 11.78
CA ALA A 110 8.92 -7.02 11.58
C ALA A 110 9.86 -8.21 11.85
N GLU A 111 9.72 -8.87 13.01
CA GLU A 111 10.57 -10.02 13.38
C GLU A 111 10.37 -11.22 12.47
N ARG A 112 9.13 -11.47 12.04
CA ARG A 112 8.84 -12.52 11.07
C ARG A 112 9.55 -12.24 9.74
N LEU A 113 9.42 -11.02 9.21
CA LEU A 113 10.06 -10.65 7.95
C LEU A 113 11.58 -10.71 8.05
N ARG A 114 12.18 -10.25 9.15
CA ARG A 114 13.64 -10.38 9.38
C ARG A 114 14.11 -11.82 9.29
N ARG A 115 13.34 -12.77 9.82
CA ARG A 115 13.65 -14.21 9.70
C ARG A 115 13.47 -14.73 8.27
N GLU A 116 12.36 -14.37 7.62
CA GLU A 116 12.03 -14.85 6.27
C GLU A 116 12.96 -14.28 5.17
N ILE A 117 13.65 -13.17 5.45
CA ILE A 117 14.61 -12.57 4.51
C ILE A 117 16.08 -12.79 4.88
N ALA A 118 16.36 -13.48 5.98
CA ALA A 118 17.72 -13.64 6.50
C ALA A 118 18.67 -14.37 5.51
N ASP A 119 18.13 -15.24 4.66
CA ASP A 119 18.86 -16.01 3.65
C ASP A 119 18.81 -15.37 2.25
N TRP A 120 18.34 -14.13 2.13
CA TRP A 120 18.30 -13.46 0.84
C TRP A 120 19.71 -13.19 0.32
N PRO A 121 19.93 -13.29 -1.01
CA PRO A 121 21.25 -13.09 -1.62
C PRO A 121 21.73 -11.63 -1.53
N VAL A 122 20.87 -10.71 -1.09
CA VAL A 122 21.15 -9.27 -0.95
C VAL A 122 20.66 -8.78 0.41
N PRO A 123 21.33 -7.81 1.03
CA PRO A 123 20.88 -7.24 2.29
C PRO A 123 19.57 -6.46 2.11
N VAL A 124 18.62 -6.70 3.00
CA VAL A 124 17.33 -6.00 3.02
C VAL A 124 17.07 -5.43 4.42
N THR A 125 16.77 -4.15 4.48
CA THR A 125 16.42 -3.48 5.74
C THR A 125 14.91 -3.59 6.01
N VAL A 126 14.53 -3.98 7.23
CA VAL A 126 13.13 -3.97 7.67
C VAL A 126 12.92 -2.79 8.62
N ILE A 127 12.05 -1.87 8.22
CA ILE A 127 11.60 -0.75 9.06
C ILE A 127 10.15 -0.98 9.46
N SER A 128 9.79 -0.60 10.68
CA SER A 128 8.42 -0.78 11.19
C SER A 128 7.84 0.47 11.84
N GLU A 129 8.64 1.54 11.97
CA GLU A 129 8.11 2.81 12.44
C GLU A 129 7.47 3.60 11.30
N ARG A 130 6.34 4.22 11.63
CA ARG A 130 5.56 5.00 10.68
C ARG A 130 6.30 6.26 10.21
N SER A 131 7.09 6.87 11.09
CA SER A 131 7.96 8.02 10.81
C SER A 131 9.04 7.70 9.77
N GLU A 132 9.67 6.52 9.87
CA GLU A 132 10.71 6.08 8.94
C GLU A 132 10.16 5.86 7.52
N ARG A 133 8.88 5.46 7.42
CA ARG A 133 8.24 5.20 6.13
C ARG A 133 8.09 6.44 5.27
N ALA A 134 7.67 7.56 5.84
CA ALA A 134 7.56 8.82 5.10
C ALA A 134 8.92 9.27 4.54
N ALA A 135 9.97 9.20 5.38
CA ALA A 135 11.34 9.51 4.98
C ALA A 135 11.89 8.52 3.93
N LEU A 136 11.48 7.25 3.98
CA LEU A 136 11.84 6.26 2.97
C LEU A 136 11.25 6.62 1.60
N TYR A 137 9.96 6.96 1.54
CA TYR A 137 9.30 7.29 0.28
C TYR A 137 9.92 8.52 -0.40
N GLN A 138 10.38 9.51 0.36
CA GLN A 138 11.06 10.67 -0.22
C GLN A 138 12.33 10.31 -1.01
N ARG A 139 13.06 9.27 -0.58
CA ARG A 139 14.31 8.83 -1.25
C ARG A 139 14.16 7.63 -2.17
N ALA A 140 13.04 6.92 -2.15
CA ALA A 140 12.86 5.65 -2.87
C ALA A 140 12.96 5.80 -4.39
N VAL A 141 13.78 5.02 -5.09
CA VAL A 141 13.83 5.12 -6.57
C VAL A 141 12.62 4.48 -7.23
N LEU A 142 12.12 3.39 -6.65
CA LEU A 142 11.02 2.58 -7.15
C LEU A 142 10.39 1.81 -5.98
N ALA A 143 9.10 1.49 -6.08
CA ALA A 143 8.44 0.54 -5.19
C ALA A 143 7.89 -0.67 -5.95
N LEU A 144 8.15 -1.88 -5.43
CA LEU A 144 7.46 -3.10 -5.82
C LEU A 144 6.42 -3.42 -4.75
N ALA A 145 5.14 -3.36 -5.09
CA ALA A 145 4.06 -3.43 -4.13
C ALA A 145 2.97 -4.43 -4.55
N VAL A 146 2.28 -5.01 -3.57
CA VAL A 146 0.98 -5.63 -3.80
C VAL A 146 -0.13 -4.58 -3.75
N SER A 147 -1.27 -4.87 -4.37
CA SER A 147 -2.44 -3.98 -4.35
C SER A 147 -2.98 -3.80 -2.93
N GLY A 148 -3.02 -2.56 -2.44
CA GLY A 148 -3.55 -2.24 -1.12
C GLY A 148 -3.31 -0.79 -0.71
N THR A 149 -3.54 -0.47 0.56
CA THR A 149 -3.42 0.91 1.09
C THR A 149 -2.06 1.56 0.81
N ALA A 150 -0.98 0.77 0.83
CA ALA A 150 0.37 1.28 0.57
C ALA A 150 0.52 1.87 -0.85
N THR A 151 -0.25 1.39 -1.83
CA THR A 151 -0.22 1.95 -3.20
C THR A 151 -0.72 3.39 -3.25
N LEU A 152 -1.73 3.74 -2.44
CA LEU A 152 -2.20 5.11 -2.33
C LEU A 152 -1.16 6.00 -1.64
N GLU A 153 -0.52 5.50 -0.58
CA GLU A 153 0.56 6.25 0.10
C GLU A 153 1.73 6.53 -0.87
N LEU A 154 2.16 5.53 -1.64
CA LEU A 154 3.20 5.68 -2.67
C LEU A 154 2.79 6.71 -3.73
N ALA A 155 1.53 6.68 -4.18
CA ALA A 155 1.00 7.63 -5.16
C ALA A 155 0.99 9.07 -4.61
N LEU A 156 0.55 9.25 -3.36
CA LEU A 156 0.56 10.55 -2.68
C LEU A 156 2.00 11.07 -2.48
N ALA A 157 2.96 10.17 -2.27
CA ALA A 157 4.37 10.51 -2.13
C ALA A 157 5.10 10.68 -3.48
N GLY A 158 4.46 10.42 -4.62
CA GLY A 158 5.09 10.52 -5.95
C GLY A 158 6.18 9.46 -6.21
N VAL A 159 6.09 8.30 -5.56
CA VAL A 159 7.05 7.19 -5.77
C VAL A 159 6.58 6.35 -6.96
N PRO A 160 7.41 6.19 -8.02
CA PRO A 160 7.11 5.26 -9.10
C PRO A 160 6.93 3.85 -8.55
N MET A 161 5.90 3.12 -9.01
CA MET A 161 5.59 1.80 -8.45
C MET A 161 5.19 0.77 -9.51
N VAL A 162 5.55 -0.49 -9.24
CA VAL A 162 5.11 -1.69 -9.98
C VAL A 162 4.22 -2.51 -9.06
N ILE A 163 3.01 -2.87 -9.54
CA ILE A 163 2.05 -3.65 -8.76
C ILE A 163 2.14 -5.13 -9.15
N SER A 164 2.30 -6.00 -8.15
CA SER A 164 2.34 -7.46 -8.28
C SER A 164 1.05 -8.10 -7.78
N TYR A 165 0.54 -9.13 -8.48
CA TYR A 165 -0.75 -9.81 -8.20
C TYR A 165 -0.63 -11.30 -7.92
#